data_AF-A0A516SHQ9-F1
#
_entry.id   AF-A0A516SHQ9-F1
#
_cell.length_a   1.000
_cell.length_b   1.000
_cell.length_c   1.000
_cell.angle_alpha   90.00
_cell.angle_beta   90.00
_cell.angle_gamma   90.00
#
_symmetry.space_group_name_H-M   'P 1'
#
loop_
_entity.id
_entity.type
_entity.pdbx_description
1 polymer ?
#
loop_
_entity_poly.entity_id
_entity_poly.type
_entity_poly.pdbx_seq_one_letter_code
_entity_poly.pdbx_strand_id
1 'polypeptide(L)'
;MPVDNTTPEHLKDIDNYINKVIGPWATQARLSSLIAKDFDEMKLDESIDASIRSFSFGKGGTDNGDREVGRPEFVQIAPSRAGNNPVPQEEANNVIHRGMVEYEMHDGKPVVTLYMSIMNESTDGKHKDIQQDPVTKKINIQTGYEKPQANGEPQNDQQPIWINAGQPLRAMKWMEKYKAENAKDVRITPGSPVFQPLIRTFKLPAEDYKTISENAILEYDAGSDKTKTFNVDRHYASDQFGIRGQDLETLKEKAIPGSLVTYTDDPRQLDEATRTLQNAGTIEPADKLRRALGVIDNPEMVREVWVKADTGDFRKQKEFESTAEKLMNIHAVWSGNDDLLGPRWQAMPESARLPRLRNELAGLGNKANPAPGENKLEICDEHWQQIVAIHKVGKEAIELQNTQKLQEPPNVNAGDTPQQAAVRRKQADDQFNRSVKVLKEGHSPSAATRKITGEGQAQQLARSNSRG
;
A
#
# COMPACT_ATOMS: atom_id res chain seq x y z
N MET A 1 -38.41 1.36 -32.14
CA MET A 1 -37.25 2.22 -31.84
C MET A 1 -36.37 1.45 -30.88
N PRO A 2 -35.05 1.32 -31.13
CA PRO A 2 -34.17 0.71 -30.14
C PRO A 2 -34.15 1.61 -28.90
N VAL A 3 -34.45 1.02 -27.74
CA VAL A 3 -34.31 1.68 -26.45
C VAL A 3 -32.80 1.89 -26.25
N ASP A 4 -32.39 3.13 -26.17
CA ASP A 4 -31.00 3.50 -25.93
C ASP A 4 -30.63 3.06 -24.51
N ASN A 5 -29.89 1.96 -24.40
CA ASN A 5 -29.37 1.42 -23.13
C ASN A 5 -28.11 2.20 -22.71
N THR A 6 -28.16 3.53 -22.75
CA THR A 6 -27.11 4.37 -22.17
C THR A 6 -27.32 4.42 -20.67
N THR A 7 -26.42 3.79 -19.91
CA THR A 7 -26.38 3.87 -18.45
C THR A 7 -26.44 5.35 -18.02
N PRO A 8 -27.47 5.81 -17.26
CA PRO A 8 -27.55 7.18 -16.75
C PRO A 8 -26.23 7.73 -16.18
N GLU A 9 -25.97 9.02 -16.32
CA GLU A 9 -24.72 9.64 -15.86
C GLU A 9 -24.49 9.45 -14.35
N HIS A 10 -25.54 9.59 -13.53
CA HIS A 10 -25.49 9.31 -12.09
C HIS A 10 -25.21 7.84 -11.74
N LEU A 11 -25.48 6.90 -12.66
CA LEU A 11 -25.21 5.47 -12.48
C LEU A 11 -23.74 5.14 -12.71
N LYS A 12 -23.06 5.90 -13.58
CA LYS A 12 -21.60 5.86 -13.63
C LYS A 12 -21.04 6.29 -12.28
N ASP A 13 -21.70 7.20 -11.56
CA ASP A 13 -21.15 7.76 -10.32
C ASP A 13 -21.08 6.76 -9.18
N ILE A 14 -22.10 5.91 -8.95
CA ILE A 14 -22.04 4.92 -7.85
C ILE A 14 -21.13 3.74 -8.19
N ASP A 15 -21.22 3.14 -9.38
CA ASP A 15 -20.32 2.04 -9.75
C ASP A 15 -18.87 2.54 -9.84
N ASN A 16 -18.64 3.77 -10.33
CA ASN A 16 -17.34 4.41 -10.23
C ASN A 16 -16.94 4.65 -8.78
N TYR A 17 -17.84 5.09 -7.91
CA TYR A 17 -17.52 5.29 -6.50
C TYR A 17 -17.18 3.97 -5.81
N ILE A 18 -17.93 2.90 -6.02
CA ILE A 18 -17.58 1.62 -5.40
C ILE A 18 -16.26 1.08 -5.97
N ASN A 19 -16.08 1.05 -7.29
CA ASN A 19 -14.90 0.44 -7.89
C ASN A 19 -13.65 1.32 -7.84
N LYS A 20 -13.80 2.64 -7.96
CA LYS A 20 -12.69 3.61 -7.96
C LYS A 20 -12.48 4.29 -6.62
N VAL A 21 -13.35 4.09 -5.62
CA VAL A 21 -13.18 4.65 -4.27
C VAL A 21 -13.20 3.54 -3.22
N ILE A 22 -14.32 2.83 -3.07
CA ILE A 22 -14.47 1.87 -1.96
C ILE A 22 -13.58 0.64 -2.12
N GLY A 23 -13.50 0.03 -3.30
CA GLY A 23 -12.72 -1.19 -3.54
C GLY A 23 -11.24 -1.01 -3.15
N PRO A 24 -10.53 -0.03 -3.72
CA PRO A 24 -9.14 0.18 -3.35
C PRO A 24 -8.99 0.70 -1.91
N TRP A 25 -9.96 1.44 -1.35
CA TRP A 25 -9.95 1.79 0.08
C TRP A 25 -10.04 0.52 0.96
N ALA A 26 -10.91 -0.42 0.60
CA ALA A 26 -11.03 -1.71 1.24
C ALA A 26 -9.71 -2.50 1.17
N THR A 27 -9.08 -2.53 0.00
CA THR A 27 -7.74 -3.13 -0.19
C THR A 27 -6.69 -2.45 0.69
N GLN A 28 -6.64 -1.13 0.75
CA GLN A 28 -5.66 -0.40 1.58
C GLN A 28 -5.84 -0.64 3.07
N ALA A 29 -7.08 -0.59 3.53
CA ALA A 29 -7.42 -0.87 4.90
C ALA A 29 -7.11 -2.33 5.23
N ARG A 30 -7.36 -3.27 4.30
CA ARG A 30 -7.03 -4.68 4.46
C ARG A 30 -5.52 -4.93 4.48
N LEU A 31 -4.74 -4.32 3.58
CA LEU A 31 -3.28 -4.38 3.61
C LEU A 31 -2.74 -3.84 4.93
N SER A 32 -3.23 -2.69 5.38
CA SER A 32 -2.85 -2.12 6.68
C SER A 32 -3.22 -3.02 7.85
N SER A 33 -4.38 -3.69 7.79
CA SER A 33 -4.82 -4.66 8.79
C SER A 33 -4.00 -5.94 8.76
N LEU A 34 -3.65 -6.47 7.58
CA LEU A 34 -2.82 -7.66 7.44
C LEU A 34 -1.40 -7.39 7.96
N ILE A 35 -0.79 -6.27 7.59
CA ILE A 35 0.51 -5.87 8.12
C ILE A 35 0.48 -5.74 9.64
N ALA A 36 -0.62 -5.25 10.21
CA ALA A 36 -0.80 -5.17 11.66
C ALA A 36 -1.10 -6.54 12.32
N LYS A 37 -1.76 -7.46 11.62
CA LYS A 37 -2.08 -8.80 12.12
C LYS A 37 -0.89 -9.73 12.04
N ASP A 38 -0.18 -9.74 10.91
CA ASP A 38 1.10 -10.44 10.75
C ASP A 38 2.05 -10.02 11.88
N PHE A 39 2.05 -8.73 12.21
CA PHE A 39 2.79 -8.21 13.36
C PHE A 39 2.40 -8.84 14.69
N ASP A 40 1.11 -9.11 14.97
CA ASP A 40 0.68 -9.73 16.24
C ASP A 40 0.84 -11.26 16.22
N GLU A 41 0.61 -11.92 15.08
CA GLU A 41 0.80 -13.37 14.93
C GLU A 41 2.28 -13.74 15.06
N MET A 42 3.19 -12.94 14.49
CA MET A 42 4.63 -13.08 14.68
C MET A 42 5.06 -12.92 16.15
N LYS A 43 4.29 -12.24 17.00
CA LYS A 43 4.60 -12.17 18.46
C LYS A 43 4.26 -13.44 19.21
N LEU A 44 3.33 -14.23 18.68
CA LEU A 44 2.68 -15.31 19.40
C LEU A 44 3.21 -16.69 18.99
N ASP A 45 3.97 -16.79 17.89
CA ASP A 45 4.41 -18.08 17.34
C ASP A 45 5.91 -18.36 17.58
N GLU A 46 6.19 -19.22 18.56
CA GLU A 46 7.55 -19.72 18.89
C GLU A 46 8.15 -20.63 17.80
N SER A 47 7.35 -21.19 16.89
CA SER A 47 7.81 -22.14 15.85
C SER A 47 8.41 -21.47 14.61
N ILE A 48 8.12 -20.18 14.41
CA ILE A 48 8.75 -19.33 13.40
C ILE A 48 10.26 -19.19 13.69
N ASP A 49 10.66 -19.18 14.96
CA ASP A 49 12.06 -19.11 15.40
C ASP A 49 12.87 -20.38 15.04
N ALA A 50 12.21 -21.55 14.96
CA ALA A 50 12.88 -22.82 14.70
C ALA A 50 13.04 -23.15 13.19
N SER A 51 12.07 -22.76 12.36
CA SER A 51 12.03 -23.15 10.93
C SER A 51 12.92 -22.27 10.04
N ILE A 52 13.08 -20.98 10.38
CA ILE A 52 13.90 -20.01 9.64
C ILE A 52 15.41 -20.35 9.72
N ARG A 53 15.85 -21.06 10.76
CA ARG A 53 17.25 -21.45 10.97
C ARG A 53 17.81 -22.47 9.95
N SER A 54 16.96 -23.08 9.12
CA SER A 54 17.33 -24.29 8.34
C SER A 54 17.26 -24.16 6.81
N PHE A 55 16.86 -23.01 6.26
CA PHE A 55 16.66 -22.88 4.82
C PHE A 55 17.93 -22.46 4.06
N SER A 56 18.38 -23.30 3.13
CA SER A 56 19.54 -23.04 2.28
C SER A 56 19.31 -23.50 0.85
N PHE A 57 18.77 -22.65 -0.06
CA PHE A 57 18.60 -23.07 -1.46
C PHE A 57 18.62 -21.93 -2.51
N GLY A 58 19.37 -22.20 -3.61
CA GLY A 58 18.96 -21.97 -5.01
C GLY A 58 19.08 -20.57 -5.63
N LYS A 59 20.13 -20.33 -6.43
CA LYS A 59 20.24 -19.17 -7.34
C LYS A 59 19.06 -19.12 -8.33
N GLY A 60 18.12 -18.20 -8.14
CA GLY A 60 17.03 -17.87 -9.06
C GLY A 60 17.35 -16.62 -9.90
N GLY A 61 17.16 -16.75 -11.21
CA GLY A 61 17.72 -15.90 -12.26
C GLY A 61 17.06 -14.53 -12.45
N THR A 62 17.89 -13.63 -12.98
CA THR A 62 17.59 -12.30 -13.53
C THR A 62 16.88 -12.45 -14.87
N ASP A 63 15.84 -11.66 -15.17
CA ASP A 63 15.64 -11.27 -16.59
C ASP A 63 14.75 -10.08 -16.93
N ASN A 64 14.19 -9.31 -15.99
CA ASN A 64 13.66 -7.98 -16.32
C ASN A 64 13.90 -7.08 -15.12
N GLY A 65 14.31 -5.82 -15.34
CA GLY A 65 14.53 -4.81 -14.29
C GLY A 65 13.26 -4.39 -13.54
N ASP A 66 12.32 -5.31 -13.35
CA ASP A 66 11.13 -5.19 -12.54
C ASP A 66 11.51 -5.39 -11.07
N ARG A 67 10.94 -4.55 -10.20
CA ARG A 67 11.10 -4.66 -8.74
C ARG A 67 10.82 -6.10 -8.30
N GLU A 68 11.81 -6.76 -7.72
CA GLU A 68 11.64 -8.09 -7.15
C GLU A 68 11.15 -7.91 -5.70
N VAL A 69 9.86 -8.17 -5.48
CA VAL A 69 9.30 -8.18 -4.13
C VAL A 69 9.77 -9.45 -3.41
N GLY A 70 10.47 -9.27 -2.29
CA GLY A 70 10.61 -10.28 -1.24
C GLY A 70 11.23 -11.61 -1.68
N ARG A 71 12.54 -11.63 -1.92
CA ARG A 71 13.25 -12.91 -1.91
C ARG A 71 13.32 -13.44 -0.47
N PRO A 72 12.89 -14.68 -0.18
CA PRO A 72 12.88 -15.23 1.17
C PRO A 72 14.23 -15.19 1.88
N GLU A 73 15.36 -15.21 1.15
CA GLU A 73 16.71 -15.08 1.72
C GLU A 73 16.97 -13.78 2.49
N PHE A 74 16.10 -12.79 2.35
CA PHE A 74 16.19 -11.52 3.08
C PHE A 74 14.94 -11.19 3.91
N VAL A 75 14.01 -12.14 4.03
CA VAL A 75 12.87 -12.04 4.93
C VAL A 75 13.24 -12.72 6.24
N GLN A 76 13.20 -11.95 7.31
CA GLN A 76 13.65 -12.33 8.63
C GLN A 76 12.62 -11.72 9.60
N ILE A 77 12.20 -12.45 10.65
CA ILE A 77 11.13 -12.06 11.59
C ILE A 77 11.66 -11.99 13.03
N ALA A 78 11.58 -10.83 13.69
CA ALA A 78 11.84 -10.67 15.13
C ALA A 78 10.61 -10.91 16.02
N PRO A 79 10.82 -11.34 17.28
CA PRO A 79 9.80 -11.21 18.31
C PRO A 79 9.52 -9.73 18.62
N SER A 80 8.26 -9.39 18.85
CA SER A 80 7.85 -8.14 19.50
C SER A 80 7.25 -8.47 20.85
N ARG A 81 7.70 -7.81 21.92
CA ARG A 81 6.95 -7.77 23.18
C ARG A 81 6.62 -6.35 23.56
N ALA A 82 5.32 -6.12 23.70
CA ALA A 82 4.77 -5.04 24.51
C ALA A 82 4.38 -5.62 25.87
N GLY A 83 5.29 -5.59 26.85
CA GLY A 83 4.99 -6.04 28.21
C GLY A 83 6.18 -5.88 29.16
N ASN A 84 5.91 -5.65 30.45
CA ASN A 84 6.92 -5.45 31.52
C ASN A 84 7.74 -6.70 31.86
N ASN A 85 7.63 -7.78 31.08
CA ASN A 85 8.37 -9.00 31.34
C ASN A 85 9.67 -8.97 30.53
N PRO A 86 10.85 -8.93 31.18
CA PRO A 86 12.12 -8.97 30.47
C PRO A 86 12.17 -10.22 29.59
N VAL A 87 12.54 -10.01 28.33
CA VAL A 87 12.83 -11.09 27.39
C VAL A 87 14.07 -11.83 27.94
N PRO A 88 14.04 -13.17 28.07
CA PRO A 88 15.26 -13.93 28.37
C PRO A 88 16.38 -13.49 27.43
N GLN A 89 17.60 -13.27 27.95
CA GLN A 89 18.73 -12.72 27.17
C GLN A 89 18.97 -13.48 25.84
N GLU A 90 18.70 -14.79 25.80
CA GLU A 90 18.81 -15.61 24.58
C GLU A 90 17.79 -15.26 23.49
N GLU A 91 16.57 -14.85 23.85
CA GLU A 91 15.55 -14.36 22.90
C GLU A 91 15.83 -12.90 22.49
N ALA A 92 16.36 -12.08 23.41
CA ALA A 92 16.74 -10.69 23.14
C ALA A 92 17.94 -10.57 22.18
N ASN A 93 18.78 -11.61 22.12
CA ASN A 93 19.90 -11.67 21.17
C ASN A 93 19.44 -11.99 19.72
N ASN A 94 18.16 -12.31 19.51
CA ASN A 94 17.58 -12.63 18.19
C ASN A 94 16.68 -11.50 17.69
N VAL A 95 17.16 -10.25 17.72
CA VAL A 95 16.47 -9.13 17.03
C VAL A 95 16.71 -9.28 15.54
N ILE A 96 15.73 -9.88 14.90
CA ILE A 96 15.70 -10.18 13.48
C ILE A 96 14.89 -9.08 12.74
N HIS A 97 15.09 -8.91 11.43
CA HIS A 97 14.35 -7.93 10.59
C HIS A 97 12.82 -8.02 10.75
N ARG A 98 12.08 -7.04 10.22
CA ARG A 98 10.62 -7.06 10.28
C ARG A 98 10.01 -6.66 8.95
N GLY A 99 9.82 -7.59 8.03
CA GLY A 99 8.97 -7.35 6.87
C GLY A 99 9.46 -7.99 5.59
N MET A 100 8.64 -7.85 4.55
CA MET A 100 9.05 -8.12 3.18
C MET A 100 9.71 -6.84 2.64
N VAL A 101 11.03 -6.82 2.68
CA VAL A 101 11.79 -5.74 2.05
C VAL A 101 11.73 -5.93 0.54
N GLU A 102 11.29 -4.90 -0.18
CA GLU A 102 11.35 -4.88 -1.64
C GLU A 102 12.79 -4.57 -2.08
N TYR A 103 13.30 -5.40 -2.98
CA TYR A 103 14.61 -5.21 -3.58
C TYR A 103 14.46 -4.76 -5.03
N GLU A 104 15.43 -4.00 -5.48
CA GLU A 104 15.59 -3.64 -6.87
C GLU A 104 17.03 -3.88 -7.30
N MET A 105 17.22 -4.16 -8.58
CA MET A 105 18.54 -4.31 -9.15
C MET A 105 19.06 -2.95 -9.62
N HIS A 106 20.21 -2.55 -9.10
CA HIS A 106 20.93 -1.37 -9.54
C HIS A 106 22.35 -1.79 -9.95
N ASP A 107 22.68 -1.61 -11.22
CA ASP A 107 23.94 -2.05 -11.82
C ASP A 107 24.28 -3.53 -11.54
N GLY A 108 23.27 -4.39 -11.63
CA GLY A 108 23.40 -5.83 -11.41
C GLY A 108 23.58 -6.23 -9.94
N LYS A 109 23.43 -5.30 -8.98
CA LYS A 109 23.46 -5.59 -7.55
C LYS A 109 22.09 -5.35 -6.91
N PRO A 110 21.68 -6.17 -5.91
CA PRO A 110 20.47 -5.94 -5.16
C PRO A 110 20.64 -4.73 -4.23
N VAL A 111 19.67 -3.83 -4.24
CA VAL A 111 19.63 -2.65 -3.38
C VAL A 111 18.25 -2.49 -2.76
N VAL A 112 18.20 -1.80 -1.63
CA VAL A 112 16.97 -1.48 -0.89
C VAL A 112 16.70 0.00 -1.02
N THR A 113 15.46 0.35 -1.37
CA THR A 113 15.00 1.73 -1.29
C THR A 113 14.65 2.05 0.16
N LEU A 114 15.23 3.14 0.67
CA LEU A 114 14.98 3.68 2.00
C LEU A 114 14.10 4.92 1.88
N TYR A 115 13.15 5.09 2.80
CA TYR A 115 12.13 6.13 2.79
C TYR A 115 12.14 6.91 4.10
N MET A 116 12.22 8.24 3.98
CA MET A 116 12.12 9.16 5.11
C MET A 116 11.03 10.19 4.85
N SER A 117 10.07 10.29 5.75
CA SER A 117 9.10 11.38 5.71
C SER A 117 9.63 12.55 6.51
N ILE A 118 9.54 13.74 5.93
CA ILE A 118 9.92 14.99 6.58
C ILE A 118 8.75 15.97 6.54
N MET A 119 8.66 16.77 7.58
CA MET A 119 7.60 17.78 7.74
C MET A 119 7.74 18.91 6.73
N ASN A 120 8.97 19.37 6.51
CA ASN A 120 9.33 20.34 5.50
C ASN A 120 10.80 20.11 5.11
N GLU A 121 11.22 20.67 3.98
CA GLU A 121 12.64 20.70 3.61
C GLU A 121 13.48 21.51 4.61
N SER A 122 14.74 21.14 4.78
CA SER A 122 15.67 21.84 5.66
C SER A 122 17.06 21.81 5.07
N THR A 123 17.61 23.01 4.79
CA THR A 123 18.98 23.22 4.29
C THR A 123 19.94 23.75 5.35
N ASP A 124 19.42 24.07 6.54
CA ASP A 124 20.18 24.69 7.63
C ASP A 124 20.86 23.68 8.57
N GLY A 125 20.67 22.38 8.32
CA GLY A 125 21.18 21.30 9.17
C GLY A 125 20.48 21.20 10.53
N LYS A 126 19.51 22.08 10.83
CA LYS A 126 18.84 22.10 12.14
C LYS A 126 17.75 21.06 12.25
N HIS A 127 17.12 20.73 11.13
CA HIS A 127 16.10 19.71 11.08
C HIS A 127 16.61 18.48 10.34
N LYS A 128 15.90 17.38 10.51
CA LYS A 128 16.20 16.13 9.84
C LYS A 128 15.80 16.23 8.37
N ASP A 129 16.73 16.00 7.45
CA ASP A 129 16.48 15.96 6.01
C ASP A 129 17.53 15.08 5.32
N ILE A 130 17.20 14.59 4.14
CA ILE A 130 18.13 13.90 3.23
C ILE A 130 18.21 14.72 1.96
N GLN A 131 19.44 15.07 1.61
CA GLN A 131 19.78 15.86 0.44
C GLN A 131 20.78 15.14 -0.43
N GLN A 132 21.02 15.69 -1.60
CA GLN A 132 22.02 15.19 -2.52
C GLN A 132 22.92 16.34 -2.94
N ASP A 133 24.23 16.13 -2.90
CA ASP A 133 25.17 17.11 -3.41
C ASP A 133 24.99 17.27 -4.93
N PRO A 134 24.85 18.50 -5.46
CA PRO A 134 24.54 18.72 -6.87
C PRO A 134 25.59 18.20 -7.83
N VAL A 135 26.87 18.19 -7.39
CA VAL A 135 28.03 17.95 -8.24
C VAL A 135 28.45 16.49 -8.16
N THR A 136 28.72 16.00 -6.96
CA THR A 136 29.18 14.64 -6.67
C THR A 136 28.05 13.63 -6.63
N LYS A 137 26.80 14.10 -6.54
CA LYS A 137 25.60 13.28 -6.36
C LYS A 137 25.59 12.46 -5.06
N LYS A 138 26.53 12.70 -4.13
CA LYS A 138 26.58 12.01 -2.86
C LYS A 138 25.35 12.35 -2.00
N ILE A 139 24.78 11.35 -1.35
CA ILE A 139 23.67 11.55 -0.40
C ILE A 139 24.22 12.19 0.89
N ASN A 140 23.59 13.28 1.32
CA ASN A 140 23.87 13.98 2.56
C ASN A 140 22.71 13.78 3.53
N ILE A 141 22.99 13.21 4.71
CA ILE A 141 21.97 12.87 5.70
C ILE A 141 22.14 13.79 6.90
N GLN A 142 21.14 14.64 7.13
CA GLN A 142 21.08 15.57 8.23
C GLN A 142 20.25 14.97 9.37
N THR A 143 20.82 14.87 10.55
CA THR A 143 20.14 14.34 11.75
C THR A 143 19.41 15.40 12.56
N GLY A 144 19.53 16.68 12.16
CA GLY A 144 19.12 17.84 12.94
C GLY A 144 19.97 18.04 14.19
N TYR A 145 19.81 19.21 14.83
CA TYR A 145 20.42 19.47 16.15
C TYR A 145 19.46 19.08 17.27
N GLU A 146 19.98 18.43 18.31
CA GLU A 146 19.38 18.53 19.63
C GLU A 146 19.68 19.94 20.18
N LYS A 147 18.79 20.52 21.01
CA LYS A 147 19.02 21.85 21.59
C LYS A 147 20.46 21.96 22.11
N PRO A 148 21.16 23.09 21.93
CA PRO A 148 22.47 23.29 22.54
C PRO A 148 22.40 22.86 24.00
N GLN A 149 23.39 22.10 24.46
CA GLN A 149 23.49 21.80 25.88
C GLN A 149 23.50 23.12 26.67
N ALA A 150 23.15 23.08 27.96
CA ALA A 150 23.13 24.29 28.79
C ALA A 150 24.48 25.03 28.83
N ASN A 151 25.59 24.37 28.44
CA ASN A 151 26.94 24.92 28.30
C ASN A 151 27.25 25.52 26.92
N GLY A 152 26.30 25.49 25.97
CA GLY A 152 26.47 26.01 24.61
C GLY A 152 27.26 25.10 23.66
N GLU A 153 27.67 23.90 24.10
CA GLU A 153 28.33 22.95 23.21
C GLU A 153 27.33 22.27 22.27
N PRO A 154 27.66 22.12 20.97
CA PRO A 154 26.89 21.29 20.06
C PRO A 154 26.90 19.85 20.58
N GLN A 155 25.73 19.27 20.80
CA GLN A 155 25.64 17.85 21.07
C GLN A 155 25.90 17.11 19.74
N ASN A 156 27.13 16.64 19.55
CA ASN A 156 27.49 15.88 18.35
C ASN A 156 26.71 14.55 18.32
N ASP A 157 25.89 14.43 17.27
CA ASP A 157 25.67 13.20 16.50
C ASP A 157 25.04 11.98 17.19
N GLN A 158 23.84 12.08 17.79
CA GLN A 158 23.09 10.85 18.17
C GLN A 158 21.57 10.90 17.99
N GLN A 159 21.03 11.91 17.31
CA GLN A 159 19.60 11.89 16.97
C GLN A 159 19.34 10.81 15.93
N PRO A 160 18.50 9.80 16.22
CA PRO A 160 18.18 8.77 15.23
C PRO A 160 17.45 9.40 14.06
N ILE A 161 17.82 9.01 12.84
CA ILE A 161 16.97 9.29 11.67
C ILE A 161 15.92 8.18 11.55
N TRP A 162 14.71 8.57 11.19
CA TRP A 162 13.59 7.63 11.05
C TRP A 162 13.51 7.17 9.60
N ILE A 163 13.97 5.95 9.34
CA ILE A 163 14.00 5.36 8.00
C ILE A 163 13.06 4.17 7.95
N ASN A 164 12.32 4.05 6.85
CA ASN A 164 11.57 2.85 6.50
C ASN A 164 12.25 2.19 5.31
N ALA A 165 12.33 0.86 5.28
CA ALA A 165 12.99 0.15 4.20
C ALA A 165 12.00 -0.64 3.33
N GLY A 166 12.27 -0.70 2.02
CA GLY A 166 11.54 -1.53 1.06
C GLY A 166 10.18 -0.97 0.65
N GLN A 167 9.30 -0.63 1.58
CA GLN A 167 7.92 -0.23 1.29
C GLN A 167 7.62 1.24 1.61
N PRO A 168 6.91 1.98 0.71
CA PRO A 168 6.58 3.38 0.94
C PRO A 168 5.42 3.59 1.93
N LEU A 169 4.67 2.55 2.32
CA LEU A 169 3.42 2.70 3.09
C LEU A 169 3.62 3.49 4.38
N ARG A 170 4.68 3.20 5.13
CA ARG A 170 4.93 3.88 6.41
C ARG A 170 5.27 5.36 6.21
N ALA A 171 6.09 5.65 5.21
CA ALA A 171 6.45 7.01 4.87
C ALA A 171 5.22 7.81 4.41
N MET A 172 4.34 7.18 3.60
CA MET A 172 3.06 7.76 3.19
C MET A 172 2.16 8.06 4.39
N LYS A 173 2.04 7.14 5.35
CA LYS A 173 1.28 7.37 6.59
C LYS A 173 1.79 8.59 7.36
N TRP A 174 3.11 8.75 7.51
CA TRP A 174 3.70 9.92 8.16
C TRP A 174 3.47 11.21 7.40
N MET A 175 3.61 11.19 6.08
CA MET A 175 3.33 12.36 5.24
C MET A 175 1.88 12.83 5.41
N GLU A 176 0.91 11.91 5.41
CA GLU A 176 -0.51 12.25 5.67
C GLU A 176 -0.75 12.74 7.10
N LYS A 177 -0.04 12.19 8.09
CA LYS A 177 -0.07 12.69 9.46
C LYS A 177 0.42 14.14 9.54
N TYR A 178 1.56 14.45 8.93
CA TYR A 178 2.10 15.82 8.91
C TYR A 178 1.14 16.82 8.24
N LYS A 179 0.47 16.43 7.15
CA LYS A 179 -0.57 17.27 6.54
C LYS A 179 -1.74 17.52 7.50
N ALA A 180 -2.19 16.49 8.20
CA ALA A 180 -3.30 16.61 9.15
C ALA A 180 -2.94 17.46 10.37
N GLU A 181 -1.71 17.33 10.89
CA GLU A 181 -1.19 18.18 11.97
C GLU A 181 -1.11 19.64 11.53
N ASN A 182 -0.59 19.90 10.32
CA ASN A 182 -0.47 21.25 9.78
C ASN A 182 -1.82 21.91 9.46
N ALA A 183 -2.80 21.16 8.94
CA ALA A 183 -4.14 21.70 8.65
C ALA A 183 -4.85 22.29 9.88
N LYS A 184 -4.39 21.96 11.08
CA LYS A 184 -4.93 22.46 12.35
C LYS A 184 -4.13 23.60 12.95
N ASP A 185 -2.90 23.79 12.51
CA ASP A 185 -2.10 24.89 13.02
C ASP A 185 -2.57 26.18 12.34
N VAL A 186 -3.65 26.75 12.87
CA VAL A 186 -4.22 28.04 12.45
C VAL A 186 -3.23 29.20 12.69
N ARG A 187 -2.05 28.92 13.28
CA ARG A 187 -0.99 29.90 13.51
C ARG A 187 -0.02 30.04 12.35
N ILE A 188 -0.45 29.79 11.11
CA ILE A 188 0.26 30.28 9.93
C ILE A 188 0.19 31.81 9.96
N THR A 189 1.11 32.42 10.70
CA THR A 189 1.34 33.86 10.66
C THR A 189 1.61 34.25 9.20
N PRO A 190 1.05 35.36 8.70
CA PRO A 190 1.39 35.86 7.37
C PRO A 190 2.91 35.92 7.20
N GLY A 191 3.45 35.20 6.20
CA GLY A 191 4.89 35.08 5.95
C GLY A 191 5.57 33.84 6.53
N SER A 192 4.85 32.97 7.25
CA SER A 192 5.38 31.65 7.63
C SER A 192 5.56 30.79 6.37
N PRO A 193 6.63 29.98 6.27
CA PRO A 193 6.84 29.12 5.12
C PRO A 193 5.66 28.17 4.95
N VAL A 194 5.26 27.94 3.69
CA VAL A 194 4.24 26.95 3.37
C VAL A 194 4.78 25.59 3.78
N PHE A 195 4.06 24.93 4.67
CA PHE A 195 4.45 23.62 5.18
C PHE A 195 4.14 22.55 4.14
N GLN A 196 5.19 21.95 3.59
CA GLN A 196 5.09 20.97 2.51
C GLN A 196 5.73 19.65 2.94
N PRO A 197 4.95 18.67 3.45
CA PRO A 197 5.46 17.36 3.77
C PRO A 197 6.03 16.67 2.54
N LEU A 198 7.21 16.08 2.70
CA LEU A 198 7.94 15.40 1.64
C LEU A 198 8.28 13.97 2.07
N ILE A 199 8.52 13.11 1.09
CA ILE A 199 9.20 11.83 1.31
C ILE A 199 10.50 11.85 0.52
N ARG A 200 11.63 11.74 1.22
CA ARG A 200 12.94 11.53 0.62
C ARG A 200 13.20 10.03 0.51
N THR A 201 13.68 9.60 -0.65
CA THR A 201 14.07 8.21 -0.85
C THR A 201 15.45 8.13 -1.46
N PHE A 202 16.21 7.10 -1.09
CA PHE A 202 17.54 6.85 -1.63
C PHE A 202 17.84 5.36 -1.51
N LYS A 203 18.88 4.89 -2.20
CA LYS A 203 19.18 3.46 -2.29
C LYS A 203 20.40 3.11 -1.46
N LEU A 204 20.37 1.94 -0.84
CA LEU A 204 21.48 1.34 -0.10
C LEU A 204 21.72 -0.08 -0.61
N PRO A 205 22.97 -0.54 -0.79
CA PRO A 205 23.23 -1.94 -1.11
C PRO A 205 22.58 -2.88 -0.10
N ALA A 206 21.99 -3.98 -0.58
CA ALA A 206 21.24 -4.89 0.26
C ALA A 206 22.08 -5.50 1.40
N GLU A 207 23.38 -5.70 1.18
CA GLU A 207 24.33 -6.21 2.19
C GLU A 207 24.57 -5.21 3.34
N ASP A 208 24.69 -3.92 3.02
CA ASP A 208 24.86 -2.86 4.00
C ASP A 208 23.56 -2.66 4.78
N TYR A 209 22.42 -2.66 4.08
CA TYR A 209 21.11 -2.64 4.72
C TYR A 209 20.99 -3.79 5.72
N LYS A 210 21.23 -5.04 5.26
CA LYS A 210 21.17 -6.25 6.08
C LYS A 210 22.01 -6.12 7.35
N THR A 211 23.23 -5.58 7.24
CA THR A 211 24.12 -5.36 8.38
C THR A 211 23.52 -4.38 9.39
N ILE A 212 23.01 -3.22 8.95
CA ILE A 212 22.41 -2.19 9.82
C ILE A 212 21.24 -2.76 10.64
N SER A 213 20.37 -3.50 9.96
CA SER A 213 19.20 -4.13 10.55
C SER A 213 19.52 -5.32 11.45
N GLU A 214 20.57 -6.11 11.16
CA GLU A 214 21.04 -7.18 12.06
C GLU A 214 21.67 -6.63 13.34
N ASN A 215 22.20 -5.41 13.28
CA ASN A 215 22.74 -4.70 14.44
C ASN A 215 21.66 -3.97 15.26
N ALA A 216 20.41 -3.92 14.77
CA ALA A 216 19.36 -3.15 15.40
C ALA A 216 18.88 -3.81 16.71
N ILE A 217 18.72 -3.01 17.77
CA ILE A 217 18.13 -3.45 19.04
C ILE A 217 16.64 -3.10 19.12
N LEU A 218 15.95 -3.52 20.18
CA LEU A 218 14.57 -3.13 20.40
C LEU A 218 14.46 -1.65 20.78
N GLU A 219 13.37 -0.98 20.38
CA GLU A 219 13.07 0.40 20.79
C GLU A 219 13.11 0.59 22.32
N TYR A 220 12.73 -0.44 23.09
CA TYR A 220 12.81 -0.43 24.54
C TYR A 220 14.25 -0.26 25.06
N ASP A 221 15.21 -0.96 24.45
CA ASP A 221 16.63 -0.94 24.84
C ASP A 221 17.38 0.28 24.28
N ALA A 222 16.77 0.97 23.31
CA ALA A 222 17.32 2.17 22.69
C ALA A 222 17.51 3.34 23.67
N GLY A 223 16.80 3.33 24.81
CA GLY A 223 16.98 4.31 25.88
C GLY A 223 18.32 4.14 26.64
N SER A 224 18.76 2.89 26.81
CA SER A 224 20.01 2.56 27.52
C SER A 224 21.25 2.62 26.64
N ASP A 225 21.14 2.31 25.35
CA ASP A 225 22.25 2.39 24.40
C ASP A 225 21.92 3.36 23.25
N LYS A 226 22.38 4.62 23.39
CA LYS A 226 22.17 5.66 22.38
C LYS A 226 23.06 5.51 21.13
N THR A 227 23.94 4.53 21.10
CA THR A 227 24.87 4.30 19.98
C THR A 227 24.33 3.29 18.96
N LYS A 228 23.32 2.50 19.34
CA LYS A 228 22.77 1.43 18.52
C LYS A 228 21.54 1.86 17.75
N THR A 229 21.47 1.46 16.48
CA THR A 229 20.23 1.48 15.70
C THR A 229 19.18 0.66 16.43
N PHE A 230 17.92 1.05 16.32
CA PHE A 230 16.82 0.30 16.92
C PHE A 230 15.64 0.19 15.97
N ASN A 231 14.92 -0.92 16.06
CA ASN A 231 13.69 -1.16 15.33
C ASN A 231 12.51 -0.54 16.08
N VAL A 232 11.69 0.25 15.39
CA VAL A 232 10.54 0.95 15.96
C VAL A 232 9.37 -0.01 16.05
N ASP A 233 9.01 -0.39 17.28
CA ASP A 233 8.07 -1.47 17.53
C ASP A 233 6.61 -0.99 17.49
N ARG A 234 6.10 -0.69 16.29
CA ARG A 234 4.74 -0.17 16.13
C ARG A 234 3.97 -0.90 15.03
N HIS A 235 2.70 -1.23 15.33
CA HIS A 235 1.69 -1.87 14.47
C HIS A 235 1.31 -1.11 13.18
N TYR A 236 2.05 -0.07 12.78
CA TYR A 236 1.66 0.81 11.68
C TYR A 236 2.31 0.44 10.34
N ALA A 237 3.50 -0.15 10.37
CA ALA A 237 4.19 -0.80 9.26
C ALA A 237 5.44 -1.49 9.80
N SER A 238 5.90 -2.48 9.04
CA SER A 238 7.14 -3.20 9.31
C SER A 238 8.37 -2.39 8.82
N ASP A 239 9.59 -2.78 9.21
CA ASP A 239 10.88 -2.20 8.79
C ASP A 239 11.09 -0.69 9.00
N GLN A 240 10.56 -0.12 10.10
CA GLN A 240 10.93 1.23 10.54
C GLN A 240 12.09 1.17 11.54
N PHE A 241 13.16 1.93 11.28
CA PHE A 241 14.35 2.00 12.12
C PHE A 241 14.63 3.43 12.58
N GLY A 242 15.10 3.57 13.81
CA GLY A 242 15.83 4.73 14.30
C GLY A 242 17.33 4.49 14.11
N ILE A 243 17.90 4.92 12.97
CA ILE A 243 19.30 4.67 12.62
C ILE A 243 20.21 5.75 13.24
N ARG A 244 21.27 5.32 13.94
CA ARG A 244 22.25 6.20 14.60
C ARG A 244 23.59 5.47 14.79
N GLY A 245 24.60 6.19 15.30
CA GLY A 245 25.93 5.63 15.57
C GLY A 245 26.63 5.12 14.31
N GLN A 246 27.32 3.99 14.41
CA GLN A 246 28.11 3.44 13.30
C GLN A 246 27.27 3.06 12.08
N ASP A 247 26.02 2.64 12.29
CA ASP A 247 25.10 2.30 11.21
C ASP A 247 24.68 3.55 10.41
N LEU A 248 24.55 4.70 11.09
CA LEU A 248 24.30 5.97 10.42
C LEU A 248 25.50 6.41 9.58
N GLU A 249 26.72 6.20 10.07
CA GLU A 249 27.93 6.48 9.28
C GLU A 249 28.03 5.55 8.07
N THR A 250 27.68 4.27 8.24
CA THR A 250 27.56 3.30 7.15
C THR A 250 26.55 3.80 6.11
N LEU A 251 25.39 4.27 6.56
CA LEU A 251 24.36 4.83 5.69
C LEU A 251 24.86 6.06 4.91
N LYS A 252 25.56 6.99 5.56
CA LYS A 252 26.15 8.18 4.92
C LYS A 252 27.26 7.84 3.91
N GLU A 253 28.03 6.79 4.17
CA GLU A 253 29.13 6.35 3.31
C GLU A 253 28.64 5.54 2.11
N LYS A 254 27.72 4.60 2.34
CA LYS A 254 27.32 3.56 1.40
C LYS A 254 26.06 3.88 0.60
N ALA A 255 25.31 4.92 0.96
CA ALA A 255 24.17 5.38 0.18
C ALA A 255 24.60 5.67 -1.27
N ILE A 256 23.84 5.14 -2.23
CA ILE A 256 24.21 5.17 -3.64
C ILE A 256 24.11 6.61 -4.16
N PRO A 257 25.20 7.20 -4.68
CA PRO A 257 25.17 8.54 -5.24
C PRO A 257 24.18 8.64 -6.41
N GLY A 258 23.45 9.74 -6.49
CA GLY A 258 22.47 9.99 -7.55
C GLY A 258 21.12 9.31 -7.35
N SER A 259 20.94 8.55 -6.26
CA SER A 259 19.73 7.78 -6.02
C SER A 259 18.62 8.55 -5.30
N LEU A 260 18.82 9.83 -4.95
CA LEU A 260 17.81 10.60 -4.24
C LEU A 260 16.58 10.85 -5.13
N VAL A 261 15.41 10.44 -4.66
CA VAL A 261 14.11 10.83 -5.21
C VAL A 261 13.27 11.48 -4.12
N THR A 262 12.76 12.66 -4.40
CA THR A 262 11.86 13.43 -3.54
C THR A 262 10.44 13.34 -4.04
N TYR A 263 9.53 12.86 -3.19
CA TYR A 263 8.11 12.80 -3.47
C TYR A 263 7.35 13.89 -2.72
N THR A 264 6.46 14.58 -3.42
CA THR A 264 5.62 15.67 -2.88
C THR A 264 4.28 15.76 -3.60
N ASP A 265 3.26 16.29 -2.94
CA ASP A 265 1.96 16.55 -3.59
C ASP A 265 2.00 17.79 -4.49
N ASP A 266 2.83 18.78 -4.15
CA ASP A 266 2.97 20.00 -4.95
C ASP A 266 4.45 20.40 -5.09
N PRO A 267 5.12 20.01 -6.19
CA PRO A 267 6.52 20.36 -6.42
C PRO A 267 6.72 21.87 -6.61
N ARG A 268 5.65 22.65 -6.86
CA ARG A 268 5.76 24.11 -7.01
C ARG A 268 5.89 24.83 -5.66
N GLN A 269 5.63 24.13 -4.56
CA GLN A 269 5.73 24.69 -3.20
C GLN A 269 7.11 24.46 -2.56
N LEU A 270 7.97 23.67 -3.21
CA LEU A 270 9.37 23.57 -2.84
C LEU A 270 10.09 24.89 -3.06
N ASP A 271 11.02 25.21 -2.15
CA ASP A 271 11.87 26.37 -2.26
C ASP A 271 12.71 26.34 -3.55
N GLU A 272 13.02 27.53 -4.08
CA GLU A 272 13.71 27.63 -5.36
C GLU A 272 15.10 26.99 -5.31
N ALA A 273 15.78 27.03 -4.18
CA ALA A 273 17.11 26.44 -4.03
C ALA A 273 17.03 24.92 -4.14
N THR A 274 16.05 24.28 -3.50
CA THR A 274 15.79 22.84 -3.59
C THR A 274 15.41 22.43 -5.00
N ARG A 275 14.59 23.22 -5.69
CA ARG A 275 14.21 22.95 -7.09
C ARG A 275 15.36 23.11 -8.08
N THR A 276 16.14 24.18 -7.94
CA THR A 276 17.16 24.57 -8.92
C THR A 276 18.52 23.94 -8.68
N LEU A 277 18.93 23.79 -7.43
CA LEU A 277 20.23 23.25 -7.06
C LEU A 277 20.26 21.72 -7.10
N GLN A 278 19.20 21.04 -7.51
CA GLN A 278 19.12 19.57 -7.55
C GLN A 278 19.42 18.89 -6.20
N ASN A 279 19.35 19.65 -5.09
CA ASN A 279 19.58 19.13 -3.75
C ASN A 279 18.50 18.12 -3.33
N ALA A 280 17.33 18.17 -3.98
CA ALA A 280 16.24 17.21 -3.86
C ALA A 280 16.40 15.94 -4.73
N GLY A 281 17.47 15.82 -5.52
CA GLY A 281 17.58 14.74 -6.51
C GLY A 281 16.46 14.82 -7.55
N THR A 282 15.91 13.68 -7.94
CA THR A 282 14.74 13.62 -8.85
C THR A 282 13.46 13.94 -8.09
N ILE A 283 12.65 14.89 -8.58
CA ILE A 283 11.37 15.23 -7.96
C ILE A 283 10.24 14.49 -8.68
N GLU A 284 9.38 13.82 -7.91
CA GLU A 284 8.27 13.01 -8.41
C GLU A 284 6.97 13.35 -7.64
N PRO A 285 5.79 13.19 -8.25
CA PRO A 285 4.53 13.35 -7.54
C PRO A 285 4.35 12.21 -6.52
N ALA A 286 3.89 12.53 -5.31
CA ALA A 286 3.62 11.52 -4.27
C ALA A 286 2.55 10.51 -4.68
N ASP A 287 1.69 10.83 -5.66
CA ASP A 287 0.75 9.89 -6.27
C ASP A 287 1.43 8.68 -6.90
N LYS A 288 2.71 8.80 -7.31
CA LYS A 288 3.49 7.66 -7.80
C LYS A 288 3.65 6.60 -6.71
N LEU A 289 3.88 7.00 -5.45
CA LEU A 289 3.95 6.08 -4.31
C LEU A 289 2.57 5.54 -3.93
N ARG A 290 1.52 6.38 -4.00
CA ARG A 290 0.13 5.94 -3.80
C ARG A 290 -0.23 4.82 -4.77
N ARG A 291 -0.02 5.03 -6.07
CA ARG A 291 -0.28 4.02 -7.10
C ARG A 291 0.56 2.76 -6.92
N ALA A 292 1.83 2.88 -6.53
CA ALA A 292 2.68 1.73 -6.23
C ALA A 292 2.11 0.86 -5.10
N LEU A 293 1.45 1.48 -4.12
CA LEU A 293 0.74 0.77 -3.05
C LEU A 293 -0.65 0.25 -3.47
N GLY A 294 -1.11 0.54 -4.69
CA GLY A 294 -2.49 0.30 -5.11
C GLY A 294 -3.51 1.25 -4.46
N VAL A 295 -3.06 2.42 -4.01
CA VAL A 295 -3.90 3.51 -3.49
C VAL A 295 -4.38 4.34 -4.67
N ILE A 296 -5.67 4.68 -4.71
CA ILE A 296 -6.24 5.58 -5.73
C ILE A 296 -5.71 7.00 -5.51
N ASP A 297 -5.62 7.77 -6.60
CA ASP A 297 -5.37 9.21 -6.62
C ASP A 297 -6.54 10.03 -6.02
N ASN A 298 -6.93 9.75 -4.76
CA ASN A 298 -7.82 10.59 -3.96
C ASN A 298 -7.20 10.82 -2.56
N PRO A 299 -6.41 11.89 -2.38
CA PRO A 299 -5.63 12.14 -1.16
C PRO A 299 -6.47 12.23 0.13
N GLU A 300 -7.68 12.78 0.07
CA GLU A 300 -8.52 12.97 1.26
C GLU A 300 -8.95 11.64 1.86
N MET A 301 -9.32 10.70 1.01
CA MET A 301 -9.69 9.35 1.44
C MET A 301 -8.52 8.59 2.03
N VAL A 302 -7.32 8.75 1.44
CA VAL A 302 -6.08 8.14 1.94
C VAL A 302 -5.79 8.59 3.37
N ARG A 303 -5.94 9.88 3.62
CA ARG A 303 -5.79 10.47 4.95
C ARG A 303 -6.77 9.85 5.93
N GLU A 304 -8.04 9.69 5.56
CA GLU A 304 -9.05 9.10 6.46
C GLU A 304 -8.77 7.64 6.82
N VAL A 305 -8.09 6.88 5.98
CA VAL A 305 -7.69 5.50 6.31
C VAL A 305 -6.67 5.50 7.42
N TRP A 306 -5.67 6.37 7.34
CA TRP A 306 -4.44 6.29 8.14
C TRP A 306 -4.47 7.16 9.38
N VAL A 307 -5.16 8.29 9.29
CA VAL A 307 -5.08 9.40 10.24
C VAL A 307 -6.48 9.79 10.69
N LYS A 308 -6.61 10.13 11.97
CA LYS A 308 -7.83 10.68 12.54
C LYS A 308 -7.99 12.12 12.09
N ALA A 309 -9.10 12.45 11.43
CA ALA A 309 -9.33 13.81 10.93
C ALA A 309 -9.35 14.86 12.07
N ASP A 310 -9.85 14.48 13.25
CA ASP A 310 -10.02 15.33 14.42
C ASP A 310 -8.75 15.50 15.26
N THR A 311 -7.86 14.50 15.35
CA THR A 311 -6.61 14.57 16.15
C THR A 311 -5.34 14.68 15.30
N GLY A 312 -5.35 14.26 14.03
CA GLY A 312 -4.14 14.16 13.22
C GLY A 312 -3.26 12.97 13.64
N ASP A 313 -3.70 12.16 14.61
CA ASP A 313 -2.97 10.97 15.01
C ASP A 313 -3.25 9.80 14.10
N PHE A 314 -2.32 8.84 14.11
CA PHE A 314 -2.59 7.54 13.52
C PHE A 314 -3.83 6.93 14.15
N ARG A 315 -4.68 6.33 13.30
CA ARG A 315 -5.70 5.42 13.79
C ARG A 315 -5.05 4.22 14.47
N LYS A 316 -5.72 3.67 15.47
CA LYS A 316 -5.28 2.44 16.15
C LYS A 316 -5.58 1.23 15.26
N GLN A 317 -4.85 0.14 15.46
CA GLN A 317 -5.09 -1.15 14.79
C GLN A 317 -6.58 -1.54 14.69
N LYS A 318 -7.29 -1.60 15.82
CA LYS A 318 -8.72 -1.96 15.84
C LYS A 318 -9.60 -1.04 14.97
N GLU A 319 -9.20 0.22 14.84
CA GLU A 319 -9.90 1.19 13.98
C GLU A 319 -9.61 0.92 12.50
N PHE A 320 -8.37 0.51 12.14
CA PHE A 320 -8.05 0.04 10.79
C PHE A 320 -8.79 -1.24 10.44
N GLU A 321 -8.76 -2.23 11.32
CA GLU A 321 -9.43 -3.52 11.13
C GLU A 321 -10.93 -3.35 10.94
N SER A 322 -11.57 -2.54 11.79
CA SER A 322 -12.99 -2.25 11.67
C SER A 322 -13.31 -1.50 10.37
N THR A 323 -12.47 -0.57 9.96
CA THR A 323 -12.63 0.16 8.69
C THR A 323 -12.43 -0.78 7.49
N ALA A 324 -11.40 -1.63 7.53
CA ALA A 324 -11.10 -2.63 6.52
C ALA A 324 -12.23 -3.63 6.36
N GLU A 325 -12.68 -4.22 7.45
CA GLU A 325 -13.80 -5.15 7.46
C GLU A 325 -15.06 -4.47 6.91
N LYS A 326 -15.38 -3.25 7.35
CA LYS A 326 -16.55 -2.53 6.84
C LYS A 326 -16.46 -2.32 5.31
N LEU A 327 -15.34 -1.82 4.80
CA LEU A 327 -15.17 -1.52 3.39
C LEU A 327 -15.10 -2.79 2.53
N MET A 328 -14.42 -3.83 3.01
CA MET A 328 -14.37 -5.13 2.34
C MET A 328 -15.76 -5.75 2.25
N ASN A 329 -16.57 -5.67 3.31
CA ASN A 329 -17.95 -6.13 3.27
C ASN A 329 -18.82 -5.33 2.27
N ILE A 330 -18.65 -4.01 2.22
CA ILE A 330 -19.34 -3.16 1.24
C ILE A 330 -18.96 -3.61 -0.18
N HIS A 331 -17.67 -3.80 -0.46
CA HIS A 331 -17.18 -4.23 -1.76
C HIS A 331 -17.60 -5.68 -2.10
N ALA A 332 -17.58 -6.58 -1.14
CA ALA A 332 -17.99 -7.97 -1.27
C ALA A 332 -19.47 -8.08 -1.63
N VAL A 333 -20.34 -7.37 -0.89
CA VAL A 333 -21.77 -7.30 -1.24
C VAL A 333 -21.94 -6.61 -2.58
N TRP A 334 -21.23 -5.52 -2.90
CA TRP A 334 -21.35 -4.89 -4.21
C TRP A 334 -21.02 -5.84 -5.38
N SER A 335 -19.88 -6.51 -5.29
CA SER A 335 -19.35 -7.39 -6.34
C SER A 335 -20.06 -8.75 -6.41
N GLY A 336 -20.85 -9.11 -5.39
CA GLY A 336 -21.40 -10.46 -5.24
C GLY A 336 -20.37 -11.50 -4.82
N ASN A 337 -19.16 -11.07 -4.43
CA ASN A 337 -18.07 -11.95 -4.03
C ASN A 337 -18.14 -12.25 -2.53
N ASP A 338 -18.88 -13.30 -2.18
CA ASP A 338 -19.10 -13.73 -0.79
C ASP A 338 -17.80 -14.19 -0.09
N ASP A 339 -16.74 -14.53 -0.82
CA ASP A 339 -15.43 -14.90 -0.25
C ASP A 339 -14.73 -13.72 0.43
N LEU A 340 -15.09 -12.50 0.04
CA LEU A 340 -14.56 -11.27 0.63
C LEU A 340 -15.34 -10.80 1.88
N LEU A 341 -16.47 -11.45 2.20
CA LEU A 341 -17.27 -11.10 3.37
C LEU A 341 -16.56 -11.53 4.65
N GLY A 342 -16.58 -10.65 5.65
CA GLY A 342 -16.19 -10.99 7.01
C GLY A 342 -17.17 -11.99 7.65
N PRO A 343 -16.77 -12.74 8.69
CA PRO A 343 -17.57 -13.82 9.27
C PRO A 343 -18.99 -13.39 9.68
N ARG A 344 -19.13 -12.17 10.21
CA ARG A 344 -20.43 -11.62 10.61
C ARG A 344 -21.39 -11.42 9.44
N TRP A 345 -20.88 -11.01 8.27
CA TRP A 345 -21.69 -10.83 7.07
C TRP A 345 -21.96 -12.15 6.35
N GLN A 346 -21.02 -13.09 6.39
CA GLN A 346 -21.23 -14.45 5.88
C GLN A 346 -22.39 -15.14 6.62
N ALA A 347 -22.44 -15.02 7.95
CA ALA A 347 -23.53 -15.56 8.77
C ALA A 347 -24.88 -14.84 8.57
N MET A 348 -24.89 -13.67 7.94
CA MET A 348 -26.12 -12.91 7.68
C MET A 348 -26.88 -13.52 6.48
N PRO A 349 -28.21 -13.70 6.58
CA PRO A 349 -29.02 -14.07 5.43
C PRO A 349 -28.82 -13.08 4.27
N GLU A 350 -28.74 -13.58 3.05
CA GLU A 350 -28.51 -12.76 1.86
C GLU A 350 -29.50 -11.60 1.74
N SER A 351 -30.78 -11.84 2.04
CA SER A 351 -31.84 -10.83 2.03
C SER A 351 -31.62 -9.67 3.01
N ALA A 352 -30.79 -9.85 4.05
CA ALA A 352 -30.45 -8.82 5.03
C ALA A 352 -29.16 -8.05 4.70
N ARG A 353 -28.29 -8.58 3.81
CA ARG A 353 -26.99 -7.98 3.47
C ARG A 353 -27.16 -6.65 2.72
N LEU A 354 -28.07 -6.60 1.75
CA LEU A 354 -28.36 -5.38 1.00
C LEU A 354 -28.90 -4.26 1.93
N PRO A 355 -29.97 -4.45 2.72
CA PRO A 355 -30.40 -3.42 3.69
C PRO A 355 -29.27 -2.93 4.61
N ARG A 356 -28.37 -3.82 5.06
CA ARG A 356 -27.20 -3.44 5.84
C ARG A 356 -26.22 -2.57 5.04
N LEU A 357 -25.89 -2.96 3.80
CA LEU A 357 -25.05 -2.19 2.88
C LEU A 357 -25.55 -0.75 2.73
N ARG A 358 -26.87 -0.57 2.53
CA ARG A 358 -27.50 0.76 2.44
C ARG A 358 -27.18 1.63 3.65
N ASN A 359 -27.37 1.08 4.84
CA ASN A 359 -27.13 1.78 6.11
C ASN A 359 -25.65 2.12 6.30
N GLU A 360 -24.75 1.22 5.90
CA GLU A 360 -23.31 1.44 6.01
C GLU A 360 -22.80 2.53 5.07
N LEU A 361 -23.30 2.56 3.82
CA LEU A 361 -23.00 3.59 2.82
C LEU A 361 -23.54 4.96 3.25
N ALA A 362 -24.78 5.03 3.76
CA ALA A 362 -25.34 6.25 4.32
C ALA A 362 -24.50 6.77 5.51
N GLY A 363 -23.97 5.87 6.33
CA GLY A 363 -23.06 6.22 7.42
C GLY A 363 -21.68 6.72 6.97
N LEU A 364 -21.20 6.34 5.77
CA LEU A 364 -19.95 6.84 5.19
C LEU A 364 -20.14 8.25 4.62
N GLY A 365 -21.22 8.49 3.87
CA GLY A 365 -21.53 9.81 3.31
C GLY A 365 -21.77 10.91 4.36
N ASN A 366 -22.14 10.53 5.59
CA ASN A 366 -22.26 11.45 6.71
C ASN A 366 -20.94 11.74 7.46
N LYS A 367 -19.89 10.93 7.24
CA LYS A 367 -18.59 11.06 7.92
C LYS A 367 -17.53 11.75 7.07
N ALA A 368 -17.57 11.57 5.75
CA ALA A 368 -16.82 12.41 4.84
C ALA A 368 -17.34 13.83 5.05
N ASN A 369 -16.54 14.70 5.66
CA ASN A 369 -16.89 16.08 5.94
C ASN A 369 -16.70 16.82 4.60
N PRO A 370 -17.74 16.93 3.74
CA PRO A 370 -17.52 17.37 2.37
C PRO A 370 -17.00 18.80 2.43
N ALA A 371 -16.08 19.17 1.55
CA ALA A 371 -15.68 20.57 1.45
C ALA A 371 -16.95 21.43 1.21
N PRO A 372 -16.99 22.70 1.67
CA PRO A 372 -18.14 23.56 1.42
C PRO A 372 -18.45 23.63 -0.09
N GLY A 373 -19.58 23.03 -0.51
CA GLY A 373 -19.98 22.93 -1.92
C GLY A 373 -19.94 21.52 -2.52
N GLU A 374 -19.42 20.51 -1.81
CA GLU A 374 -19.49 19.11 -2.24
C GLU A 374 -20.81 18.46 -1.80
N ASN A 375 -21.51 17.86 -2.76
CA ASN A 375 -22.79 17.20 -2.51
C ASN A 375 -22.59 15.97 -1.62
N LYS A 376 -23.31 15.90 -0.49
CA LYS A 376 -23.48 14.64 0.23
C LYS A 376 -24.04 13.60 -0.74
N LEU A 377 -23.46 12.41 -0.74
CA LEU A 377 -23.96 11.30 -1.54
C LEU A 377 -25.33 10.85 -0.98
N GLU A 378 -26.42 11.39 -1.52
CA GLU A 378 -27.77 10.92 -1.19
C GLU A 378 -28.12 9.68 -2.03
N ILE A 379 -28.15 8.52 -1.38
CA ILE A 379 -28.59 7.27 -2.01
C ILE A 379 -30.12 7.25 -1.97
N CYS A 380 -30.75 7.72 -3.05
CA CYS A 380 -32.20 7.60 -3.25
C CYS A 380 -32.61 6.14 -3.55
N ASP A 381 -33.92 5.87 -3.57
CA ASP A 381 -34.43 4.51 -3.83
C ASP A 381 -34.12 4.01 -5.25
N GLU A 382 -33.96 4.91 -6.23
CA GLU A 382 -33.57 4.57 -7.61
C GLU A 382 -32.13 4.05 -7.65
N HIS A 383 -31.20 4.77 -7.00
CA HIS A 383 -29.84 4.30 -6.77
C HIS A 383 -29.88 2.91 -6.13
N TRP A 384 -30.72 2.72 -5.12
CA TRP A 384 -30.83 1.46 -4.39
C TRP A 384 -31.30 0.26 -5.25
N GLN A 385 -32.34 0.43 -6.06
CA GLN A 385 -32.80 -0.64 -6.97
C GLN A 385 -31.72 -1.02 -7.99
N GLN A 386 -30.87 -0.07 -8.37
CA GLN A 386 -29.74 -0.32 -9.26
C GLN A 386 -28.62 -1.11 -8.56
N ILE A 387 -28.33 -0.81 -7.28
CA ILE A 387 -27.41 -1.62 -6.46
C ILE A 387 -27.86 -3.08 -6.41
N VAL A 388 -29.16 -3.32 -6.22
CA VAL A 388 -29.76 -4.67 -6.21
C VAL A 388 -29.51 -5.38 -7.54
N ALA A 389 -29.70 -4.67 -8.67
CA ALA A 389 -29.50 -5.24 -10.00
C ALA A 389 -28.04 -5.57 -10.29
N ILE A 390 -27.09 -4.69 -9.93
CA ILE A 390 -25.65 -4.92 -10.10
C ILE A 390 -25.18 -6.10 -9.26
N HIS A 391 -25.62 -6.17 -7.99
CA HIS A 391 -25.30 -7.30 -7.09
C HIS A 391 -25.71 -8.64 -7.69
N LYS A 392 -26.94 -8.70 -8.23
CA LYS A 392 -27.46 -9.90 -8.88
C LYS A 392 -26.59 -10.32 -10.08
N VAL A 393 -26.22 -9.37 -10.94
CA VAL A 393 -25.34 -9.62 -12.10
C VAL A 393 -23.95 -10.09 -11.67
N GLY A 394 -23.38 -9.47 -10.63
CA GLY A 394 -22.07 -9.86 -10.07
C GLY A 394 -22.06 -11.30 -9.57
N LYS A 395 -23.09 -11.69 -8.80
CA LYS A 395 -23.27 -13.08 -8.35
C LYS A 395 -23.38 -14.06 -9.51
N GLU A 396 -24.24 -13.77 -10.48
CA GLU A 396 -24.42 -14.62 -11.67
C GLU A 396 -23.11 -14.77 -12.46
N ALA A 397 -22.28 -13.73 -12.54
CA ALA A 397 -20.97 -13.80 -13.18
C ALA A 397 -19.97 -14.67 -12.42
N ILE A 398 -19.93 -14.58 -11.09
CA ILE A 398 -19.05 -15.41 -10.24
C ILE A 398 -19.48 -16.88 -10.28
N GLU A 399 -20.79 -17.15 -10.21
CA GLU A 399 -21.33 -18.51 -10.37
C GLU A 399 -20.95 -19.10 -11.73
N LEU A 400 -21.04 -18.30 -12.80
CA LEU A 400 -20.62 -18.71 -14.14
C LEU A 400 -19.11 -19.00 -14.19
N GLN A 401 -18.29 -18.15 -13.57
CA GLN A 401 -16.84 -18.35 -13.50
C GLN A 401 -16.49 -19.64 -12.75
N ASN A 402 -17.14 -19.89 -11.61
CA ASN A 402 -16.93 -21.10 -10.82
C ASN A 402 -17.39 -22.35 -11.58
N THR A 403 -18.51 -22.27 -12.28
CA THR A 403 -19.01 -23.34 -13.16
C THR A 403 -18.04 -23.62 -14.31
N GLN A 404 -17.47 -22.58 -14.93
CA GLN A 404 -16.46 -22.73 -15.98
C GLN A 404 -15.16 -23.33 -15.44
N LYS A 405 -14.66 -22.90 -14.28
CA LYS A 405 -13.50 -23.51 -13.61
C LYS A 405 -13.70 -25.00 -13.30
N LEU A 406 -14.93 -25.39 -12.94
CA LEU A 406 -15.28 -26.80 -12.74
C LEU A 406 -15.38 -27.60 -14.05
N GLN A 407 -15.58 -26.92 -15.19
CA GLN A 407 -15.61 -27.52 -16.53
C GLN A 407 -14.26 -27.51 -17.23
N GLU A 408 -13.29 -26.72 -16.77
CA GLU A 408 -11.91 -26.85 -17.23
C GLU A 408 -11.38 -28.22 -16.81
N PRO A 409 -10.92 -29.07 -17.76
CA PRO A 409 -10.37 -30.36 -17.42
C PRO A 409 -9.16 -30.15 -16.49
N PRO A 410 -8.95 -31.02 -15.49
CA PRO A 410 -7.92 -30.85 -14.44
C PRO A 410 -6.47 -30.99 -14.93
N ASN A 411 -6.17 -30.69 -16.19
CA ASN A 411 -4.83 -30.74 -16.75
C ASN A 411 -4.58 -29.54 -17.67
N VAL A 412 -3.79 -28.59 -17.17
CA VAL A 412 -2.89 -27.83 -18.04
C VAL A 412 -2.04 -28.89 -18.73
N ASN A 413 -2.15 -29.04 -20.05
CA ASN A 413 -1.24 -29.93 -20.77
C ASN A 413 0.17 -29.48 -20.42
N ALA A 414 0.98 -30.38 -19.84
CA ALA A 414 2.34 -30.09 -19.36
C ALA A 414 3.34 -29.64 -20.46
N GLY A 415 2.86 -29.34 -21.67
CA GLY A 415 3.63 -28.88 -22.82
C GLY A 415 3.21 -27.52 -23.39
N ASP A 416 2.28 -26.78 -22.77
CA ASP A 416 1.99 -25.41 -23.23
C ASP A 416 3.18 -24.48 -22.96
N THR A 417 3.57 -23.70 -23.97
CA THR A 417 4.55 -22.62 -23.76
C THR A 417 3.93 -21.47 -22.96
N PRO A 418 4.73 -20.63 -22.27
CA PRO A 418 4.24 -19.44 -21.57
C PRO A 418 3.36 -18.53 -22.45
N GLN A 419 3.70 -18.39 -23.74
CA GLN A 419 2.91 -17.62 -24.71
C GLN A 419 1.55 -18.29 -25.00
N GLN A 420 1.48 -19.61 -25.12
CA GLN A 420 0.21 -20.32 -25.33
C GLN A 420 -0.70 -20.23 -24.09
N ALA A 421 -0.12 -20.33 -22.89
CA ALA A 421 -0.83 -20.12 -21.63
C ALA A 421 -1.39 -18.67 -21.53
N ALA A 422 -0.59 -17.66 -21.91
CA ALA A 422 -1.01 -16.26 -21.93
C ALA A 422 -2.15 -16.00 -22.93
N VAL A 423 -2.08 -16.58 -24.14
CA VAL A 423 -3.15 -16.46 -25.15
C VAL A 423 -4.45 -17.10 -24.67
N ARG A 424 -4.40 -18.27 -24.02
CA ARG A 424 -5.60 -18.93 -23.49
C ARG A 424 -6.20 -18.17 -22.30
N ARG A 425 -5.38 -17.67 -21.37
CA ARG A 425 -5.85 -16.79 -20.28
C ARG A 425 -6.59 -15.58 -20.84
N LYS A 426 -6.00 -14.90 -21.84
CA LYS A 426 -6.64 -13.78 -22.52
C LYS A 426 -7.96 -14.16 -23.19
N GLN A 427 -8.04 -15.32 -23.85
CA GLN A 427 -9.29 -15.80 -24.46
C GLN A 427 -10.38 -16.10 -23.43
N ALA A 428 -10.01 -16.68 -22.28
CA ALA A 428 -10.91 -16.91 -21.15
C ALA A 428 -11.42 -15.59 -20.56
N ASP A 429 -10.52 -14.62 -20.34
CA ASP A 429 -10.88 -13.27 -19.86
C ASP A 429 -11.81 -12.55 -20.86
N ASP A 430 -11.53 -12.63 -22.17
CA ASP A 430 -12.37 -12.05 -23.22
C ASP A 430 -13.75 -12.72 -23.31
N GLN A 431 -13.84 -14.02 -23.02
CA GLN A 431 -15.11 -14.76 -22.97
C GLN A 431 -15.91 -14.41 -21.70
N PHE A 432 -15.23 -14.28 -20.56
CA PHE A 432 -15.82 -13.83 -19.30
C PHE A 432 -16.38 -12.41 -19.43
N ASN A 433 -15.58 -11.47 -19.95
CA ASN A 433 -16.00 -10.08 -20.17
C ASN A 433 -17.21 -9.96 -21.10
N ARG A 434 -17.28 -10.80 -22.14
CA ARG A 434 -18.48 -10.90 -22.99
C ARG A 434 -19.70 -11.42 -22.23
N SER A 435 -19.51 -12.42 -21.38
CA SER A 435 -20.60 -12.98 -20.54
C SER A 435 -21.16 -11.93 -19.58
N VAL A 436 -20.29 -11.20 -18.89
CA VAL A 436 -20.65 -10.08 -18.02
C VAL A 436 -21.41 -9.00 -18.78
N LYS A 437 -20.96 -8.64 -19.99
CA LYS A 437 -21.65 -7.64 -20.82
C LYS A 437 -23.09 -8.07 -21.15
N VAL A 438 -23.29 -9.33 -21.54
CA VAL A 438 -24.62 -9.85 -21.88
C VAL A 438 -25.54 -9.93 -20.65
N LEU A 439 -25.00 -10.25 -19.47
CA LEU A 439 -25.75 -10.20 -18.21
C LEU A 439 -26.15 -8.75 -17.86
N LYS A 440 -25.27 -7.77 -18.06
CA LYS A 440 -25.58 -6.33 -17.89
C LYS A 440 -26.67 -5.83 -18.85
N GLU A 441 -26.87 -6.48 -19.99
CA GLU A 441 -27.97 -6.21 -20.94
C GLU A 441 -29.32 -6.82 -20.48
N GLY A 442 -29.38 -7.47 -19.30
CA GLY A 442 -30.62 -8.02 -18.72
C GLY A 442 -30.96 -9.44 -19.17
N HIS A 443 -30.02 -10.15 -19.81
CA HIS A 443 -30.22 -11.53 -20.23
C HIS A 443 -29.89 -12.53 -19.11
N SER A 444 -30.61 -13.66 -19.04
CA SER A 444 -30.30 -14.75 -18.09
C SER A 444 -28.92 -15.39 -18.36
N PRO A 445 -28.26 -16.02 -17.37
CA PRO A 445 -27.01 -16.75 -17.56
C PRO A 445 -27.07 -17.77 -18.70
N SER A 446 -28.18 -18.52 -18.80
CA SER A 446 -28.40 -19.49 -19.89
C SER A 446 -28.47 -18.85 -21.28
N ALA A 447 -28.94 -17.59 -21.36
CA ALA A 447 -29.01 -16.83 -22.60
C ALA A 447 -27.64 -16.20 -22.93
N ALA A 448 -26.89 -15.75 -21.92
CA ALA A 448 -25.52 -15.25 -22.09
C ALA A 448 -24.59 -16.34 -22.63
N THR A 449 -24.61 -17.54 -22.03
CA THR A 449 -23.85 -18.69 -22.52
C THR A 449 -24.27 -19.04 -23.95
N ARG A 450 -25.57 -19.11 -24.27
CA ARG A 450 -26.05 -19.43 -25.63
C ARG A 450 -25.62 -18.39 -26.68
N LYS A 451 -25.71 -17.10 -26.37
CA LYS A 451 -25.30 -16.00 -27.27
C LYS A 451 -23.81 -16.10 -27.61
N ILE A 452 -22.97 -16.32 -26.59
CA ILE A 452 -21.51 -16.38 -26.75
C ILE A 452 -21.06 -17.65 -27.46
N THR A 453 -21.65 -18.80 -27.11
CA THR A 453 -21.33 -20.07 -27.77
C THR A 453 -21.76 -20.03 -29.24
N GLY A 454 -22.91 -19.43 -29.54
CA GLY A 454 -23.40 -19.24 -30.92
C GLY A 454 -22.50 -18.32 -31.76
N GLU A 455 -22.03 -17.20 -31.18
CA GLU A 455 -21.07 -16.30 -31.85
C GLU A 455 -19.71 -16.97 -32.09
N GLY A 456 -19.22 -17.77 -31.13
CA GLY A 456 -17.98 -18.53 -31.26
C GLY A 456 -18.04 -19.58 -32.39
N GLN A 457 -19.16 -20.31 -32.48
CA GLN A 457 -19.39 -21.27 -33.56
C GLN A 457 -19.49 -20.58 -34.93
N ALA A 458 -20.16 -19.43 -35.01
CA ALA A 458 -20.25 -18.64 -36.25
C ALA A 458 -18.88 -18.12 -36.71
N GLN A 459 -18.01 -17.67 -35.80
CA GLN A 459 -16.65 -17.25 -36.13
C GLN A 459 -15.74 -18.41 -36.56
N GLN A 460 -15.89 -19.59 -35.96
CA GLN A 460 -15.17 -20.79 -36.40
C GLN A 460 -15.61 -21.22 -37.81
N LEU A 461 -16.91 -21.22 -38.08
CA LEU A 461 -17.47 -21.50 -39.41
C LEU A 461 -17.02 -20.48 -40.47
N ALA A 462 -16.93 -19.19 -40.11
CA ALA A 462 -16.42 -18.17 -41.01
C ALA A 462 -14.92 -18.34 -41.33
N ARG A 463 -14.12 -18.84 -40.37
CA ARG A 463 -12.69 -19.13 -40.55
C ARG A 463 -12.41 -20.42 -41.31
N SER A 464 -13.28 -21.42 -41.22
CA SER A 464 -13.18 -22.63 -42.04
C SER A 464 -13.51 -22.34 -43.50
N ASN A 465 -14.47 -21.43 -43.76
CA ASN A 465 -14.87 -21.05 -45.11
C ASN A 465 -13.91 -20.09 -45.81
N SER A 466 -12.98 -19.44 -45.11
CA SER A 466 -11.94 -18.59 -45.70
C SER A 466 -10.61 -19.30 -45.98
N ARG A 467 -10.55 -20.61 -45.71
CA ARG A 467 -9.37 -21.48 -45.93
C ARG A 467 -9.62 -22.63 -46.92
N GLY A 468 -10.83 -22.71 -47.50
CA GLY A 468 -11.12 -23.50 -48.70
C GLY A 468 -11.23 -22.57 -49.89
#